data_AF-A0A7C3TCK2-F1
#
_entry.id   AF-A0A7C3TCK2-F1
#
_cell.length_a   1.000
_cell.length_b   1.000
_cell.length_c   1.000
_cell.angle_alpha   90.00
_cell.angle_beta   90.00
_cell.angle_gamma   90.00
#
_symmetry.space_group_name_H-M   'P 1'
#
loop_
_entity.id
_entity.type
_entity.pdbx_description
1 polymer ?
#
loop_
_entity_poly.entity_id
_entity_poly.type
_entity_poly.pdbx_seq_one_letter_code
_entity_poly.pdbx_strand_id
1 'polypeptide(L)'
;MEKLYLIDLENMRNLINSLAKEKKLFAPVSNGGPSGFSNVLSYDDARLDLINVLKSPKFQLLPQTEEMFSYDMRSGRLYEKPLTKSDTVFFGVRPCDASAINVLDSVIMSGKFEDPYYSSRRQSSLIISVACERFSPTCFCKDMGTGPVEGTGGDISLLRDSDKFYAKPTSPKGLGLIKLHPNLFREASSTESNSYFRKRYEIESAMPSRLDVKHLAQKLKDAYEDQSWFKLSESCIGCALCSFFCPTCYCFDVLDCRIGASCKRLRGWDSCLFRDFSKMAGGLDPRPTNDMRFRHRIFHKSLYVPETFGVSACVGCGRCVSLCPANIDVREVLSAWE
;
A
#
# COMPACT_ATOMS: atom_id res chain seq x y z
N MET A 1 -4.23 -4.56 -28.11
CA MET A 1 -4.35 -5.69 -27.16
C MET A 1 -3.19 -5.61 -26.20
N GLU A 2 -3.46 -5.63 -24.90
CA GLU A 2 -2.39 -5.71 -23.88
C GLU A 2 -1.63 -7.02 -24.09
N LYS A 3 -0.31 -6.96 -24.25
CA LYS A 3 0.50 -8.16 -24.48
C LYS A 3 0.65 -8.94 -23.17
N LEU A 4 0.25 -10.20 -23.18
CA LEU A 4 0.47 -11.15 -22.10
C LEU A 4 1.67 -12.03 -22.40
N TYR A 5 2.44 -12.34 -21.36
CA TYR A 5 3.59 -13.24 -21.42
C TYR A 5 3.36 -14.44 -20.51
N LEU A 6 4.11 -15.51 -20.76
CA LEU A 6 4.17 -16.70 -19.94
C LEU A 6 5.59 -16.94 -19.49
N ILE A 7 5.71 -17.40 -18.26
CA ILE A 7 6.95 -17.83 -17.62
C ILE A 7 6.63 -19.04 -16.75
N ASP A 8 7.32 -20.15 -16.95
CA ASP A 8 7.17 -21.33 -16.08
C ASP A 8 7.80 -21.09 -14.71
N LEU A 9 7.52 -21.99 -13.76
CA LEU A 9 7.95 -21.87 -12.38
C LEU A 9 9.48 -21.92 -12.24
N GLU A 10 10.17 -22.71 -13.05
CA GLU A 10 11.63 -22.82 -13.02
C GLU A 10 12.29 -21.52 -13.51
N ASN A 11 11.80 -20.98 -14.62
CA ASN A 11 12.23 -19.69 -15.16
C ASN A 11 11.88 -18.53 -14.22
N MET A 12 10.73 -18.59 -13.53
CA MET A 12 10.40 -17.61 -12.49
C MET A 12 11.39 -17.68 -11.32
N ARG A 13 11.73 -18.89 -10.85
CA ARG A 13 12.76 -19.08 -9.83
C ARG A 13 14.10 -18.50 -10.28
N ASN A 14 14.52 -18.80 -11.51
CA ASN A 14 15.76 -18.29 -12.09
C ASN A 14 15.78 -16.76 -12.17
N LEU A 15 14.69 -16.14 -12.64
CA LEU A 15 14.55 -14.68 -12.70
C LEU A 15 14.69 -14.05 -11.32
N ILE A 16 13.92 -14.52 -10.34
CA ILE A 16 13.90 -13.94 -9.00
C ILE A 16 15.24 -14.14 -8.28
N ASN A 17 15.86 -15.31 -8.42
CA ASN A 17 17.19 -15.59 -7.88
C ASN A 17 18.28 -14.70 -8.52
N SER A 18 18.17 -14.41 -9.84
CA SER A 18 19.09 -13.49 -10.51
C SER A 18 18.92 -12.06 -9.97
N LEU A 19 17.68 -11.60 -9.85
CA LEU A 19 17.38 -10.28 -9.30
C LEU A 19 17.87 -10.12 -7.86
N ALA A 20 17.79 -11.17 -7.03
CA ALA A 20 18.28 -11.17 -5.65
C ALA A 20 19.81 -11.00 -5.54
N LYS A 21 20.57 -11.41 -6.56
CA LYS A 21 22.03 -11.25 -6.59
C LYS A 21 22.46 -9.82 -6.90
N GLU A 22 21.66 -9.10 -7.69
CA GLU A 22 21.98 -7.77 -8.19
C GLU A 22 21.32 -6.64 -7.37
N LYS A 23 20.17 -6.93 -6.75
CA LYS A 23 19.28 -5.93 -6.16
C LYS A 23 18.79 -6.40 -4.80
N LYS A 24 18.32 -5.47 -3.97
CA LYS A 24 17.61 -5.83 -2.74
C LYS A 24 16.23 -6.40 -3.11
N LEU A 25 16.02 -7.67 -2.84
CA LEU A 25 14.76 -8.35 -3.12
C LEU A 25 13.92 -8.41 -1.84
N PHE A 26 12.84 -7.64 -1.78
CA PHE A 26 11.84 -7.74 -0.72
C PHE A 26 10.71 -8.66 -1.15
N ALA A 27 10.38 -9.64 -0.32
CA ALA A 27 9.28 -10.57 -0.54
C ALA A 27 8.49 -10.80 0.76
N PRO A 28 7.24 -11.29 0.69
CA PRO A 28 6.48 -11.66 1.88
C PRO A 28 7.18 -12.81 2.62
N VAL A 29 7.40 -12.65 3.92
CA VAL A 29 7.98 -13.67 4.81
C VAL A 29 7.20 -13.78 6.12
N SER A 30 7.43 -14.86 6.86
CA SER A 30 6.86 -15.11 8.19
C SER A 30 7.85 -15.86 9.08
N ASN A 31 8.86 -15.16 9.60
CA ASN A 31 10.00 -15.74 10.33
C ASN A 31 9.82 -15.61 11.85
N GLY A 32 8.80 -16.26 12.42
CA GLY A 32 8.52 -16.28 13.86
C GLY A 32 7.99 -14.97 14.48
N GLY A 33 8.10 -13.85 13.77
CA GLY A 33 7.46 -12.57 14.10
C GLY A 33 6.27 -12.23 13.19
N PRO A 34 5.75 -11.00 13.25
CA PRO A 34 4.65 -10.57 12.38
C PRO A 34 5.05 -10.64 10.91
N SER A 35 4.16 -11.18 10.07
CA SER A 35 4.40 -11.32 8.63
C SER A 35 4.65 -9.97 7.95
N GLY A 36 5.51 -9.94 6.94
CA GLY A 36 5.89 -8.68 6.31
C GLY A 36 6.79 -8.83 5.10
N PHE A 37 7.03 -7.71 4.41
CA PHE A 37 8.08 -7.62 3.40
C PHE A 37 9.45 -7.48 4.06
N SER A 38 10.32 -8.46 3.83
CA SER A 38 11.72 -8.45 4.27
C SER A 38 12.65 -8.83 3.12
N ASN A 39 13.92 -8.46 3.23
CA ASN A 39 14.92 -8.83 2.23
C ASN A 39 15.12 -10.35 2.23
N VAL A 40 15.04 -10.97 1.06
CA VAL A 40 15.23 -12.40 0.82
C VAL A 40 16.36 -12.63 -0.18
N LEU A 41 16.93 -13.84 -0.20
CA LEU A 41 18.07 -14.18 -1.05
C LEU A 41 17.68 -15.05 -2.26
N SER A 42 16.47 -15.62 -2.25
CA SER A 42 15.98 -16.50 -3.30
C SER A 42 14.45 -16.46 -3.43
N TYR A 43 13.95 -17.05 -4.51
CA TYR A 43 12.52 -17.31 -4.72
C TYR A 43 11.91 -18.15 -3.59
N ASP A 44 12.64 -19.17 -3.11
CA ASP A 44 12.11 -20.14 -2.15
C ASP A 44 11.96 -19.58 -0.73
N ASP A 45 12.62 -18.46 -0.44
CA ASP A 45 12.40 -17.70 0.79
C ASP A 45 11.05 -16.94 0.78
N ALA A 46 10.46 -16.71 -0.41
CA ALA A 46 9.24 -15.93 -0.57
C ALA A 46 7.98 -16.76 -0.26
N ARG A 47 7.19 -16.29 0.70
CA ARG A 47 5.94 -16.92 1.14
C ARG A 47 4.73 -16.39 0.37
N LEU A 48 4.63 -16.80 -0.91
CA LEU A 48 3.53 -16.43 -1.80
C LEU A 48 2.17 -17.05 -1.42
N ASP A 49 2.15 -17.99 -0.49
CA ASP A 49 0.94 -18.63 0.04
C ASP A 49 0.19 -17.76 1.07
N LEU A 50 0.85 -16.75 1.64
CA LEU A 50 0.28 -15.82 2.61
C LEU A 50 -0.71 -14.86 1.93
N ILE A 51 -1.95 -14.77 2.40
CA ILE A 51 -2.97 -13.90 1.79
C ILE A 51 -2.53 -12.43 1.84
N ASN A 52 -2.49 -11.83 3.03
CA ASN A 52 -1.98 -10.49 3.26
C ASN A 52 -0.96 -10.54 4.39
N VAL A 53 0.23 -9.98 4.15
CA VAL A 53 1.21 -9.77 5.22
C VAL A 53 0.83 -8.56 6.06
N LEU A 54 1.19 -8.56 7.34
CA LEU A 54 0.90 -7.45 8.24
C LEU A 54 1.64 -6.17 7.79
N LYS A 55 2.95 -6.27 7.57
CA LYS A 55 3.79 -5.15 7.10
C LYS A 55 3.87 -5.15 5.57
N SER A 56 3.03 -4.33 4.93
CA SER A 56 2.98 -4.16 3.47
C SER A 56 4.26 -3.51 2.91
N PRO A 57 4.43 -3.40 1.57
CA PRO A 57 5.56 -2.71 0.95
C PRO A 57 5.77 -1.27 1.44
N LYS A 58 4.71 -0.61 1.93
CA LYS A 58 4.77 0.74 2.55
C LYS A 58 5.88 0.84 3.60
N PHE A 59 6.11 -0.20 4.40
CA PHE A 59 7.11 -0.18 5.47
C PHE A 59 8.55 -0.01 4.96
N GLN A 60 8.81 -0.31 3.70
CA GLN A 60 10.10 -0.12 3.05
C GLN A 60 10.15 1.17 2.21
N LEU A 61 9.04 1.51 1.54
CA LEU A 61 8.94 2.72 0.71
C LEU A 61 8.81 4.01 1.54
N LEU A 62 8.15 3.93 2.70
CA LEU A 62 7.94 5.03 3.63
C LEU A 62 8.31 4.55 5.05
N PRO A 63 9.60 4.53 5.43
CA PRO A 63 10.04 4.04 6.73
C PRO A 63 9.35 4.75 7.90
N GLN A 64 9.22 4.04 9.03
CA GLN A 64 8.56 4.57 10.24
C GLN A 64 9.24 5.80 10.82
N THR A 65 10.56 5.91 10.65
CA THR A 65 11.34 7.07 11.05
C THR A 65 12.44 7.30 10.02
N GLU A 66 12.63 8.55 9.62
CA GLU A 66 13.65 8.93 8.65
C GLU A 66 14.28 10.28 9.03
N GLU A 67 15.60 10.36 8.96
CA GLU A 67 16.34 11.62 9.12
C GLU A 67 16.23 12.42 7.83
N MET A 68 15.67 13.62 7.93
CA MET A 68 15.54 14.53 6.79
C MET A 68 16.87 15.26 6.57
N PHE A 69 17.31 15.99 7.59
CA PHE A 69 18.59 16.68 7.58
C PHE A 69 19.09 16.86 9.01
N SER A 70 20.34 17.28 9.13
CA SER A 70 20.90 17.73 10.40
C SER A 70 21.45 19.14 10.27
N TYR A 71 21.60 19.84 11.39
CA TYR A 71 22.18 21.18 11.41
C TYR A 71 23.04 21.38 12.66
N ASP A 72 24.07 22.21 12.52
CA ASP A 72 24.84 22.70 13.64
C ASP A 72 24.09 23.87 14.30
N MET A 73 23.84 23.78 15.61
CA MET A 73 23.02 24.77 16.30
C MET A 73 23.74 26.10 16.56
N ARG A 74 25.07 26.16 16.42
CA ARG A 74 25.84 27.39 16.65
C ARG A 74 25.96 28.21 15.37
N SER A 75 26.31 27.55 14.28
CA SER A 75 26.54 28.14 12.97
C SER A 75 25.30 28.16 12.07
N GLY A 76 24.27 27.37 12.39
CA GLY A 76 23.11 27.17 11.53
C GLY A 76 23.40 26.36 10.26
N ARG A 77 24.61 25.80 10.11
CA ARG A 77 25.00 25.05 8.92
C ARG A 77 24.18 23.78 8.80
N LEU A 78 23.51 23.62 7.66
CA LEU A 78 22.75 22.42 7.29
C LEU A 78 23.65 21.33 6.70
N TYR A 79 23.28 20.09 6.97
CA TYR A 79 23.89 18.87 6.46
C TYR A 79 22.78 17.93 5.99
N GLU A 80 22.63 17.82 4.68
CA GLU A 80 21.68 16.91 4.05
C GLU A 80 22.32 15.55 3.80
N LYS A 81 21.54 14.48 3.96
CA LYS A 81 21.99 13.14 3.57
C LYS A 81 21.69 12.92 2.08
N PRO A 82 22.61 12.30 1.33
CA PRO A 82 22.31 11.86 -0.02
C PRO A 82 21.07 10.96 -0.03
N LEU A 83 20.16 11.20 -0.97
CA LEU A 83 18.97 10.37 -1.13
C LEU A 83 19.38 8.93 -1.42
N THR A 84 18.77 7.99 -0.73
CA THR A 84 19.04 6.57 -0.95
C THR A 84 18.44 6.14 -2.28
N LYS A 85 19.30 5.81 -3.25
CA LYS A 85 18.95 5.09 -4.48
C LYS A 85 19.39 3.64 -4.32
N SER A 86 18.52 2.82 -3.75
CA SER A 86 18.76 1.37 -3.67
C SER A 86 17.92 0.71 -4.73
N ASP A 87 18.56 0.07 -5.71
CA ASP A 87 17.85 -0.76 -6.68
C ASP A 87 17.16 -1.90 -5.92
N THR A 88 15.83 -1.85 -5.94
CA THR A 88 15.00 -2.67 -5.08
C THR A 88 13.96 -3.37 -5.93
N VAL A 89 13.69 -4.64 -5.64
CA VAL A 89 12.61 -5.42 -6.25
C VAL A 89 11.66 -5.83 -5.13
N PHE A 90 10.38 -5.54 -5.29
CA PHE A 90 9.32 -6.09 -4.45
C PHE A 90 8.65 -7.22 -5.22
N PHE A 91 8.77 -8.45 -4.74
CA PHE A 91 8.18 -9.63 -5.35
C PHE A 91 7.08 -10.20 -4.45
N GLY A 92 5.98 -10.67 -5.04
CA GLY A 92 4.84 -11.21 -4.29
C GLY A 92 3.94 -10.14 -3.68
N VAL A 93 3.93 -8.93 -4.24
CA VAL A 93 3.04 -7.83 -3.80
C VAL A 93 1.59 -8.20 -4.12
N ARG A 94 0.67 -8.07 -3.16
CA ARG A 94 -0.75 -8.29 -3.47
C ARG A 94 -1.30 -7.15 -4.32
N PRO A 95 -2.27 -7.40 -5.21
CA PRO A 95 -2.81 -6.35 -6.07
C PRO A 95 -3.32 -5.12 -5.32
N CYS A 96 -3.98 -5.31 -4.18
CA CYS A 96 -4.43 -4.19 -3.34
C CYS A 96 -3.26 -3.39 -2.70
N ASP A 97 -2.12 -4.04 -2.41
CA ASP A 97 -0.92 -3.35 -1.94
C ASP A 97 -0.21 -2.63 -3.09
N ALA A 98 -0.22 -3.17 -4.31
CA ALA A 98 0.23 -2.45 -5.50
C ALA A 98 -0.62 -1.18 -5.69
N SER A 99 -1.96 -1.31 -5.67
CA SER A 99 -2.88 -0.16 -5.72
C SER A 99 -2.63 0.84 -4.60
N ALA A 100 -2.19 0.39 -3.43
CA ALA A 100 -1.84 1.30 -2.36
C ALA A 100 -0.58 2.12 -2.66
N ILE A 101 0.40 1.55 -3.37
CA ILE A 101 1.57 2.29 -3.88
C ILE A 101 1.10 3.37 -4.85
N ASN A 102 0.15 3.09 -5.76
CA ASN A 102 -0.41 4.11 -6.64
C ASN A 102 -1.06 5.26 -5.85
N VAL A 103 -1.77 4.97 -4.76
CA VAL A 103 -2.35 6.01 -3.88
C VAL A 103 -1.25 6.86 -3.24
N LEU A 104 -0.18 6.23 -2.73
CA LEU A 104 0.97 6.94 -2.16
C LEU A 104 1.65 7.80 -3.22
N ASP A 105 1.85 7.29 -4.43
CA ASP A 105 2.44 8.03 -5.56
C ASP A 105 1.60 9.30 -5.85
N SER A 106 0.27 9.19 -5.92
CA SER A 106 -0.61 10.34 -6.17
C SER A 106 -0.52 11.41 -5.08
N VAL A 107 -0.54 11.00 -3.81
CA VAL A 107 -0.54 11.96 -2.69
C VAL A 107 0.83 12.59 -2.46
N ILE A 108 1.89 11.78 -2.52
CA ILE A 108 3.23 12.15 -2.05
C ILE A 108 4.07 12.76 -3.18
N MET A 109 3.77 12.43 -4.45
CA MET A 109 4.54 12.89 -5.61
C MET A 109 3.79 13.83 -6.55
N SER A 110 2.45 13.82 -6.58
CA SER A 110 1.68 14.66 -7.52
C SER A 110 1.21 16.01 -6.96
N GLY A 111 1.58 16.33 -5.72
CA GLY A 111 1.28 17.64 -5.10
C GLY A 111 2.18 18.78 -5.62
N LYS A 112 2.04 19.97 -5.02
CA LYS A 112 2.89 21.14 -5.32
C LYS A 112 4.37 20.87 -5.05
N PHE A 113 4.67 20.03 -4.06
CA PHE A 113 6.01 19.61 -3.70
C PHE A 113 6.05 18.10 -3.67
N GLU A 114 7.05 17.53 -4.32
CA GLU A 114 7.34 16.10 -4.29
C GLU A 114 8.21 15.78 -3.07
N ASP A 115 7.89 14.70 -2.37
CA ASP A 115 8.74 14.18 -1.30
C ASP A 115 9.97 13.47 -1.89
N PRO A 116 11.20 14.04 -1.72
CA PRO A 116 12.38 13.51 -2.40
C PRO A 116 12.80 12.14 -1.86
N TYR A 117 12.48 11.82 -0.60
CA TYR A 117 12.87 10.57 0.05
C TYR A 117 11.98 9.41 -0.40
N TYR A 118 10.66 9.63 -0.48
CA TYR A 118 9.74 8.63 -1.03
C TYR A 118 10.00 8.43 -2.52
N SER A 119 10.09 9.52 -3.28
CA SER A 119 10.30 9.50 -4.72
C SER A 119 11.57 8.73 -5.11
N SER A 120 12.71 9.02 -4.46
CA SER A 120 13.98 8.33 -4.73
C SER A 120 13.85 6.81 -4.60
N ARG A 121 13.20 6.32 -3.53
CA ARG A 121 12.95 4.88 -3.33
C ARG A 121 11.98 4.32 -4.34
N ARG A 122 10.89 5.05 -4.61
CA ARG A 122 9.82 4.61 -5.51
C ARG A 122 10.32 4.46 -6.94
N GLN A 123 11.11 5.41 -7.43
CA GLN A 123 11.70 5.39 -8.78
C GLN A 123 12.75 4.27 -8.93
N SER A 124 13.52 3.96 -7.87
CA SER A 124 14.48 2.85 -7.86
C SER A 124 13.86 1.47 -7.60
N SER A 125 12.54 1.39 -7.40
CA SER A 125 11.84 0.14 -7.10
C SER A 125 11.19 -0.50 -8.32
N LEU A 126 11.28 -1.82 -8.44
CA LEU A 126 10.52 -2.65 -9.38
C LEU A 126 9.47 -3.43 -8.59
N ILE A 127 8.20 -3.31 -8.94
CA ILE A 127 7.07 -3.90 -8.21
C ILE A 127 6.46 -5.04 -9.04
N ILE A 128 6.63 -6.28 -8.57
CA ILE A 128 6.05 -7.48 -9.19
C ILE A 128 4.92 -7.98 -8.29
N SER A 129 3.68 -7.77 -8.72
CA SER A 129 2.49 -8.21 -8.00
C SER A 129 2.09 -9.63 -8.37
N VAL A 130 1.47 -10.34 -7.42
CA VAL A 130 0.95 -11.70 -7.60
C VAL A 130 -0.50 -11.75 -7.15
N ALA A 131 -1.38 -12.10 -8.09
CA ALA A 131 -2.82 -12.27 -7.88
C ALA A 131 -3.11 -13.14 -6.64
N CYS A 132 -4.19 -12.80 -5.94
CA CYS A 132 -4.67 -13.60 -4.82
C CYS A 132 -5.50 -14.79 -5.36
N GLU A 133 -5.19 -16.01 -4.93
CA GLU A 133 -6.04 -17.19 -5.19
C GLU A 133 -7.03 -17.43 -4.05
N ARG A 134 -6.77 -16.86 -2.88
CA ARG A 134 -7.59 -16.95 -1.66
C ARG A 134 -7.70 -15.58 -1.01
N PHE A 135 -8.82 -15.32 -0.35
CA PHE A 135 -9.09 -14.03 0.30
C PHE A 135 -9.48 -14.23 1.77
N SER A 136 -9.13 -13.27 2.62
CA SER A 136 -9.61 -13.21 4.00
C SER A 136 -11.08 -12.77 4.01
N PRO A 137 -11.90 -13.19 5.00
CA PRO A 137 -13.23 -12.64 5.23
C PRO A 137 -13.24 -11.11 5.42
N THR A 138 -12.11 -10.49 5.75
CA THR A 138 -12.01 -9.03 5.90
C THR A 138 -11.71 -8.29 4.59
N CYS A 139 -11.37 -8.98 3.51
CA CYS A 139 -11.04 -8.36 2.23
C CYS A 139 -12.30 -7.88 1.50
N PHE A 140 -12.19 -6.73 0.82
CA PHE A 140 -13.21 -6.13 -0.05
C PHE A 140 -12.57 -5.33 -1.20
N CYS A 141 -11.36 -5.71 -1.62
CA CYS A 141 -10.61 -4.99 -2.67
C CYS A 141 -11.28 -5.05 -4.06
N LYS A 142 -12.11 -6.06 -4.32
CA LYS A 142 -12.99 -6.13 -5.50
C LYS A 142 -13.93 -4.93 -5.55
N ASP A 143 -14.62 -4.65 -4.44
CA ASP A 143 -15.57 -3.54 -4.32
C ASP A 143 -14.87 -2.19 -4.53
N MET A 144 -13.61 -2.09 -4.09
CA MET A 144 -12.79 -0.90 -4.29
C MET A 144 -12.13 -0.82 -5.69
N GLY A 145 -12.25 -1.85 -6.54
CA GLY A 145 -11.60 -1.90 -7.85
C GLY A 145 -10.07 -1.99 -7.81
N THR A 146 -9.49 -2.60 -6.77
CA THR A 146 -8.04 -2.60 -6.49
C THR A 146 -7.44 -4.02 -6.41
N GLY A 147 -8.17 -5.01 -6.90
CA GLY A 147 -7.82 -6.42 -6.84
C GLY A 147 -9.06 -7.28 -7.08
N PRO A 148 -8.98 -8.61 -6.89
CA PRO A 148 -7.85 -9.38 -6.35
C PRO A 148 -6.83 -9.92 -7.36
N VAL A 149 -7.04 -9.73 -8.67
CA VAL A 149 -6.15 -10.26 -9.72
C VAL A 149 -5.15 -9.22 -10.22
N GLU A 150 -5.64 -8.03 -10.57
CA GLU A 150 -4.83 -6.91 -11.04
C GLU A 150 -4.94 -5.72 -10.09
N GLY A 151 -3.87 -4.93 -10.00
CA GLY A 151 -3.79 -3.72 -9.19
C GLY A 151 -3.04 -2.63 -9.95
N THR A 152 -3.23 -1.39 -9.54
CA THR A 152 -2.61 -0.20 -10.13
C THR A 152 -1.29 0.10 -9.42
N GLY A 153 -0.23 0.58 -10.08
CA GLY A 153 1.04 0.91 -9.39
C GLY A 153 2.08 -0.22 -9.28
N GLY A 154 1.79 -1.40 -9.84
CA GLY A 154 2.79 -2.42 -10.12
C GLY A 154 3.50 -2.21 -11.47
N ASP A 155 4.62 -2.90 -11.68
CA ASP A 155 5.34 -2.95 -12.96
C ASP A 155 5.03 -4.23 -13.75
N ILE A 156 4.82 -5.36 -13.06
CA ILE A 156 4.36 -6.63 -13.65
C ILE A 156 3.29 -7.22 -12.74
N SER A 157 2.15 -7.60 -13.31
CA SER A 157 1.09 -8.35 -12.64
C SER A 157 1.17 -9.83 -13.02
N LEU A 158 1.33 -10.69 -12.02
CA LEU A 158 1.42 -12.13 -12.19
C LEU A 158 0.12 -12.82 -11.78
N LEU A 159 -0.37 -13.73 -12.62
CA LEU A 159 -1.44 -14.68 -12.26
C LEU A 159 -0.88 -16.09 -12.37
N ARG A 160 -0.86 -16.82 -11.24
CA ARG A 160 -0.37 -18.21 -11.21
C ARG A 160 -1.37 -19.13 -11.90
N ASP A 161 -0.85 -20.04 -12.70
CA ASP A 161 -1.61 -21.13 -13.29
C ASP A 161 -0.80 -22.42 -13.26
N SER A 162 -1.08 -23.28 -12.27
CA SER A 162 -0.31 -24.52 -12.04
C SER A 162 1.19 -24.26 -11.86
N ASP A 163 2.00 -24.71 -12.82
CA ASP A 163 3.46 -24.63 -12.91
C ASP A 163 3.96 -23.44 -13.74
N LYS A 164 3.09 -22.48 -14.06
CA LYS A 164 3.44 -21.26 -14.80
C LYS A 164 2.76 -20.02 -14.21
N PHE A 165 3.21 -18.87 -14.69
CA PHE A 165 2.58 -17.57 -14.43
C PHE A 165 2.26 -16.90 -15.76
N TYR A 166 1.05 -16.34 -15.84
CA TYR A 166 0.79 -15.23 -16.76
C TYR A 166 1.45 -13.99 -16.21
N ALA A 167 2.23 -13.30 -17.05
CA ALA A 167 2.90 -12.05 -16.72
C ALA A 167 2.37 -10.94 -17.62
N LYS A 168 1.65 -9.99 -17.03
CA LYS A 168 1.17 -8.79 -17.69
C LYS A 168 2.07 -7.61 -17.29
N PRO A 169 2.86 -7.02 -18.21
CA PRO A 169 3.57 -5.78 -17.92
C PRO A 169 2.55 -4.65 -17.75
N THR A 170 2.64 -3.94 -16.64
CA THR A 170 1.77 -2.81 -16.28
C THR A 170 2.51 -1.47 -16.28
N SER A 171 3.81 -1.47 -16.56
CA SER A 171 4.63 -0.27 -16.74
C SER A 171 5.72 -0.47 -17.82
N PRO A 172 6.34 0.61 -18.32
CA PRO A 172 7.52 0.53 -19.17
C PRO A 172 8.68 -0.22 -18.52
N LYS A 173 8.86 -0.09 -17.19
CA LYS A 173 9.91 -0.76 -16.41
C LYS A 173 9.70 -2.28 -16.40
N GLY A 174 8.45 -2.72 -16.22
CA GLY A 174 8.10 -4.14 -16.28
C GLY A 174 8.24 -4.74 -17.67
N LEU A 175 7.80 -4.02 -18.71
CA LEU A 175 8.03 -4.45 -20.10
C LEU A 175 9.53 -4.54 -20.43
N GLY A 176 10.32 -3.59 -19.93
CA GLY A 176 11.79 -3.60 -20.06
C GLY A 176 12.41 -4.85 -19.44
N LEU A 177 11.98 -5.23 -18.23
CA LEU A 177 12.44 -6.47 -17.58
C LEU A 177 12.15 -7.71 -18.43
N ILE A 178 10.92 -7.83 -18.94
CA ILE A 178 10.52 -8.97 -19.78
C ILE A 178 11.38 -9.04 -21.04
N LYS A 179 11.60 -7.90 -21.71
CA LYS A 179 12.42 -7.82 -22.94
C LYS A 179 13.91 -8.12 -22.72
N LEU A 180 14.43 -7.84 -21.53
CA LEU A 180 15.82 -8.18 -21.15
C LEU A 180 16.00 -9.69 -20.92
N HIS A 181 14.92 -10.45 -20.72
CA HIS A 181 14.96 -11.88 -20.43
C HIS A 181 14.15 -12.69 -21.47
N PRO A 182 14.45 -12.59 -22.78
CA PRO A 182 13.67 -13.24 -23.83
C PRO A 182 13.71 -14.77 -23.77
N ASN A 183 14.70 -15.35 -23.08
CA ASN A 183 14.82 -16.79 -22.87
C ASN A 183 13.94 -17.31 -21.71
N LEU A 184 13.46 -16.40 -20.83
CA LEU A 184 12.63 -16.76 -19.66
C LEU A 184 11.13 -16.52 -19.92
N PHE A 185 10.82 -15.59 -20.83
CA PHE A 185 9.45 -15.21 -21.16
C PHE A 185 9.12 -15.52 -22.61
N ARG A 186 7.90 -15.99 -22.85
CA ARG A 186 7.33 -16.01 -24.21
C ARG A 186 6.00 -15.29 -24.27
N GLU A 187 5.64 -14.75 -25.43
CA GLU A 187 4.30 -14.21 -25.63
C GLU A 187 3.24 -15.32 -25.51
N ALA A 188 2.13 -15.00 -24.84
CA ALA A 188 1.00 -15.90 -24.71
C ALA A 188 0.24 -16.00 -26.05
N SER A 189 -0.21 -17.19 -26.43
CA SER A 189 -1.09 -17.35 -27.58
C SER A 189 -2.47 -16.73 -27.32
N SER A 190 -3.32 -16.67 -28.35
CA SER A 190 -4.72 -16.25 -28.20
C SER A 190 -5.52 -17.18 -27.28
N THR A 191 -5.29 -18.49 -27.36
CA THR A 191 -5.94 -19.48 -26.49
C THR A 191 -5.49 -19.31 -25.04
N GLU A 192 -4.22 -19.04 -24.80
CA GLU A 192 -3.67 -18.83 -23.46
C GLU A 192 -4.13 -17.51 -22.85
N SER A 193 -4.25 -16.46 -23.67
CA SER A 193 -4.82 -15.18 -23.26
C SER A 193 -6.30 -15.34 -22.86
N ASN A 194 -7.07 -16.15 -23.60
CA ASN A 194 -8.46 -16.46 -23.21
C ASN A 194 -8.52 -17.24 -21.88
N SER A 195 -7.60 -18.17 -21.64
CA SER A 195 -7.49 -18.87 -20.35
C SER A 195 -7.16 -17.92 -19.20
N TYR A 196 -6.29 -16.92 -19.42
CA TYR A 196 -6.04 -15.85 -18.45
C TYR A 196 -7.33 -15.11 -18.07
N PHE A 197 -8.11 -14.67 -19.05
CA PHE A 197 -9.37 -13.94 -18.78
C PHE A 197 -10.40 -14.80 -18.06
N ARG A 198 -10.52 -16.09 -18.41
CA ARG A 198 -11.41 -17.04 -17.69
C ARG A 198 -11.01 -17.18 -16.24
N LYS A 199 -9.73 -17.47 -15.98
CA LYS A 199 -9.22 -17.64 -14.62
C LYS A 199 -9.34 -16.35 -13.79
N ARG A 200 -9.07 -15.19 -14.40
CA ARG A 200 -9.32 -13.89 -13.77
C ARG A 200 -10.78 -13.76 -13.35
N TYR A 201 -11.71 -14.04 -14.26
CA TYR A 201 -13.14 -13.95 -13.98
C TYR A 201 -13.57 -14.91 -12.87
N GLU A 202 -13.05 -16.14 -12.84
CA GLU A 202 -13.30 -17.12 -11.78
C GLU A 202 -12.88 -16.59 -10.41
N ILE A 203 -11.65 -16.05 -10.31
CA ILE A 203 -11.09 -15.50 -9.07
C ILE A 203 -11.90 -14.26 -8.62
N GLU A 204 -12.18 -13.34 -9.53
CA GLU A 204 -12.95 -12.12 -9.23
C GLU A 204 -14.40 -12.46 -8.84
N SER A 205 -15.02 -13.47 -9.46
CA SER A 205 -16.39 -13.89 -9.14
C SER A 205 -16.48 -14.62 -7.80
N ALA A 206 -15.45 -15.36 -7.41
CA ALA A 206 -15.38 -16.05 -6.11
C ALA A 206 -15.23 -15.08 -4.92
N MET A 207 -14.75 -13.86 -5.14
CA MET A 207 -14.68 -12.84 -4.09
C MET A 207 -16.07 -12.21 -3.85
N PRO A 208 -16.64 -12.31 -2.63
CA PRO A 208 -17.95 -11.75 -2.34
C PRO A 208 -17.90 -10.22 -2.41
N SER A 209 -18.95 -9.65 -3.01
CA SER A 209 -19.21 -8.21 -2.95
C SER A 209 -19.81 -7.88 -1.59
N ARG A 210 -19.26 -6.90 -0.88
CA ARG A 210 -19.65 -6.57 0.50
C ARG A 210 -19.98 -5.10 0.71
N LEU A 211 -19.65 -4.24 -0.24
CA LEU A 211 -19.84 -2.80 -0.14
C LEU A 211 -20.25 -2.24 -1.50
N ASP A 212 -21.33 -1.46 -1.55
CA ASP A 212 -21.62 -0.64 -2.72
C ASP A 212 -20.93 0.71 -2.58
N VAL A 213 -19.86 0.91 -3.34
CA VAL A 213 -19.10 2.17 -3.33
C VAL A 213 -19.72 3.24 -4.24
N LYS A 214 -20.80 2.93 -4.97
CA LYS A 214 -21.51 3.92 -5.79
C LYS A 214 -22.06 5.04 -4.91
N HIS A 215 -21.83 6.26 -5.33
CA HIS A 215 -22.25 7.47 -4.62
C HIS A 215 -21.73 7.59 -3.17
N LEU A 216 -20.75 6.77 -2.76
CA LEU A 216 -20.21 6.78 -1.39
C LEU A 216 -19.72 8.18 -0.97
N ALA A 217 -19.07 8.90 -1.88
CA ALA A 217 -18.62 10.26 -1.63
C ALA A 217 -19.78 11.21 -1.29
N GLN A 218 -20.90 11.13 -2.04
CA GLN A 218 -22.06 11.98 -1.79
C GLN A 218 -22.74 11.61 -0.47
N LYS A 219 -22.96 10.30 -0.23
CA LYS A 219 -23.52 9.80 1.04
C LYS A 219 -22.72 10.29 2.25
N LEU A 220 -21.39 10.23 2.17
CA LEU A 220 -20.53 10.73 3.24
C LEU A 220 -20.66 12.24 3.44
N LYS A 221 -20.76 13.05 2.39
CA LYS A 221 -20.99 14.51 2.53
C LYS A 221 -22.25 14.79 3.32
N ASP A 222 -23.35 14.12 2.95
CA ASP A 222 -24.66 14.32 3.57
C ASP A 222 -24.67 13.83 5.03
N ALA A 223 -23.85 12.82 5.35
CA ALA A 223 -23.70 12.27 6.70
C ALA A 223 -22.75 13.07 7.62
N TYR A 224 -22.15 14.19 7.21
CA TYR A 224 -21.07 14.83 7.99
C TYR A 224 -21.47 15.19 9.43
N GLU A 225 -22.68 15.73 9.62
CA GLU A 225 -23.21 16.14 10.93
C GLU A 225 -24.09 15.06 11.59
N ASP A 226 -24.16 13.87 11.02
CA ASP A 226 -25.00 12.79 11.51
C ASP A 226 -24.55 12.30 12.90
N GLN A 227 -25.48 12.19 13.84
CA GLN A 227 -25.19 11.74 15.20
C GLN A 227 -24.75 10.26 15.26
N SER A 228 -25.02 9.48 14.21
CA SER A 228 -24.60 8.09 14.08
C SER A 228 -23.08 7.92 14.17
N TRP A 229 -22.27 8.96 13.86
CA TRP A 229 -20.82 8.92 14.07
C TRP A 229 -20.44 8.64 15.51
N PHE A 230 -21.21 9.14 16.48
CA PHE A 230 -20.98 8.85 17.90
C PHE A 230 -21.15 7.36 18.17
N LYS A 231 -22.26 6.77 17.73
CA LYS A 231 -22.56 5.34 17.90
C LYS A 231 -21.57 4.43 17.16
N LEU A 232 -21.21 4.77 15.92
CA LEU A 232 -20.26 4.00 15.10
C LEU A 232 -18.83 4.02 15.66
N SER A 233 -18.48 5.03 16.45
CA SER A 233 -17.15 5.19 17.04
C SER A 233 -17.09 4.88 18.53
N GLU A 234 -18.21 4.52 19.17
CA GLU A 234 -18.31 4.31 20.61
C GLU A 234 -17.31 3.26 21.13
N SER A 235 -17.12 2.16 20.37
CA SER A 235 -16.15 1.11 20.72
C SER A 235 -14.70 1.48 20.35
N CYS A 236 -14.48 2.55 19.58
CA CYS A 236 -13.16 2.91 19.09
C CYS A 236 -12.28 3.42 20.25
N ILE A 237 -11.22 2.69 20.58
CA ILE A 237 -10.26 3.09 21.63
C ILE A 237 -9.14 4.02 21.13
N GLY A 238 -9.23 4.55 19.90
CA GLY A 238 -8.25 5.52 19.38
C GLY A 238 -6.82 4.98 19.16
N CYS A 239 -6.60 3.66 19.16
CA CYS A 239 -5.27 3.04 19.10
C CYS A 239 -4.50 3.21 17.78
N ALA A 240 -5.13 3.73 16.73
CA ALA A 240 -4.54 3.99 15.42
C ALA A 240 -3.94 2.77 14.65
N LEU A 241 -4.16 1.52 15.08
CA LEU A 241 -3.71 0.34 14.30
C LEU A 241 -4.19 0.38 12.83
N CYS A 242 -5.39 0.88 12.61
CA CYS A 242 -5.99 1.05 11.28
C CYS A 242 -5.33 2.13 10.41
N SER A 243 -4.45 3.00 10.93
CA SER A 243 -3.63 3.93 10.16
C SER A 243 -2.20 3.39 9.99
N PHE A 244 -1.57 2.91 11.06
CA PHE A 244 -0.21 2.38 11.04
C PHE A 244 -0.05 1.19 10.06
N PHE A 245 -0.99 0.26 10.04
CA PHE A 245 -0.97 -0.91 9.13
C PHE A 245 -1.74 -0.70 7.83
N CYS A 246 -2.33 0.47 7.62
CA CYS A 246 -2.97 0.77 6.36
C CYS A 246 -1.91 1.09 5.29
N PRO A 247 -1.93 0.42 4.13
CA PRO A 247 -0.89 0.60 3.12
C PRO A 247 -0.98 1.94 2.39
N THR A 248 -2.10 2.67 2.52
CA THR A 248 -2.32 4.00 1.91
C THR A 248 -2.13 5.17 2.88
N CYS A 249 -1.84 4.92 4.16
CA CYS A 249 -1.65 5.99 5.14
C CYS A 249 -0.25 6.56 5.10
N TYR A 250 -0.17 7.89 5.19
CA TYR A 250 1.06 8.66 5.02
C TYR A 250 1.22 9.80 6.06
N CYS A 251 0.43 9.81 7.12
CA CYS A 251 0.55 10.82 8.19
C CYS A 251 1.90 10.68 8.89
N PHE A 252 2.57 11.80 9.12
CA PHE A 252 3.84 11.87 9.85
C PHE A 252 3.89 13.15 10.68
N ASP A 253 4.73 13.14 11.70
CA ASP A 253 5.14 14.31 12.47
C ASP A 253 6.65 14.53 12.31
N VAL A 254 7.10 15.74 12.60
CA VAL A 254 8.49 16.17 12.48
C VAL A 254 9.02 16.59 13.84
N LEU A 255 10.11 15.96 14.26
CA LEU A 255 10.73 16.22 15.54
C LEU A 255 12.23 16.50 15.40
N ASP A 256 12.72 17.41 16.23
CA ASP A 256 14.13 17.78 16.30
C ASP A 256 14.81 17.05 17.47
N CYS A 257 15.79 16.21 17.16
CA CYS A 257 16.58 15.45 18.12
C CYS A 257 17.98 16.07 18.28
N ARG A 258 18.22 16.66 19.45
CA ARG A 258 19.51 17.28 19.78
C ARG A 258 20.54 16.26 20.24
N ILE A 259 21.73 16.28 19.64
CA ILE A 259 22.91 15.51 20.03
C ILE A 259 24.10 16.46 20.15
N GLY A 260 24.40 16.89 21.37
CA GLY A 260 25.48 17.86 21.64
C GLY A 260 25.21 19.22 20.98
N ALA A 261 26.07 19.62 20.04
CA ALA A 261 25.95 20.83 19.23
C ALA A 261 25.23 20.61 17.88
N SER A 262 24.94 19.37 17.52
CA SER A 262 24.18 19.01 16.34
C SER A 262 22.71 18.76 16.68
N CYS A 263 21.81 19.06 15.76
CA CYS A 263 20.41 18.68 15.83
C CYS A 263 20.03 17.93 14.56
N LYS A 264 19.27 16.85 14.71
CA LYS A 264 18.73 16.06 13.59
C LYS A 264 17.23 16.29 13.49
N ARG A 265 16.75 16.68 12.32
CA ARG A 265 15.32 16.71 12.04
C ARG A 265 14.89 15.36 11.50
N LEU A 266 13.99 14.70 12.23
CA LEU A 266 13.44 13.40 11.91
C LEU A 266 11.97 13.56 11.52
N ARG A 267 11.51 12.79 10.55
CA ARG A 267 10.09 12.52 10.36
C ARG A 267 9.75 11.15 10.92
N GLY A 268 8.67 11.04 11.66
CA GLY A 268 8.16 9.80 12.22
C GLY A 268 6.71 9.58 11.81
N TRP A 269 6.29 8.34 11.58
CA TRP A 269 4.88 8.05 11.34
C TRP A 269 4.03 8.56 12.50
N ASP A 270 2.91 9.17 12.15
CA ASP A 270 1.90 9.64 13.08
C ASP A 270 0.51 9.28 12.53
N SER A 271 -0.56 9.72 13.19
CA SER A 271 -1.91 9.35 12.84
C SER A 271 -2.87 10.51 13.07
N CYS A 272 -3.72 10.77 12.06
CA CYS A 272 -4.83 11.71 12.18
C CYS A 272 -5.88 11.34 13.25
N LEU A 273 -5.75 10.18 13.89
CA LEU A 273 -6.55 9.74 15.03
C LEU A 273 -5.98 10.20 16.39
N PHE A 274 -4.72 10.63 16.46
CA PHE A 274 -4.16 11.12 17.72
C PHE A 274 -4.51 12.59 17.93
N ARG A 275 -4.71 12.96 19.19
CA ARG A 275 -5.07 14.33 19.58
C ARG A 275 -4.00 15.33 19.20
N ASP A 276 -2.73 14.99 19.45
CA ASP A 276 -1.64 15.93 19.27
C ASP A 276 -1.36 16.21 17.78
N PHE A 277 -1.74 15.28 16.87
CA PHE A 277 -1.66 15.49 15.42
C PHE A 277 -2.54 16.65 14.91
N SER A 278 -3.71 16.88 15.52
CA SER A 278 -4.62 17.96 15.11
C SER A 278 -4.48 19.25 15.92
N LYS A 279 -3.69 19.23 17.00
CA LYS A 279 -3.58 20.34 17.92
C LYS A 279 -2.80 21.50 17.29
N MET A 280 -3.42 22.67 17.27
CA MET A 280 -2.85 23.90 16.71
C MET A 280 -2.19 24.76 17.78
N ALA A 281 -1.43 25.76 17.34
CA ALA A 281 -0.88 26.79 18.23
C ALA A 281 -1.99 27.42 19.09
N GLY A 282 -1.68 27.69 20.36
CA GLY A 282 -2.68 28.15 21.35
C GLY A 282 -3.51 27.02 21.98
N GLY A 283 -3.25 25.76 21.62
CA GLY A 283 -3.87 24.60 22.26
C GLY A 283 -5.25 24.23 21.73
N LEU A 284 -5.74 24.92 20.69
CA LEU A 284 -6.98 24.60 20.01
C LEU A 284 -6.85 23.25 19.30
N ASP A 285 -7.82 22.36 19.52
CA ASP A 285 -7.97 21.11 18.78
C ASP A 285 -9.27 21.19 17.97
N PRO A 286 -9.22 21.18 16.62
CA PRO A 286 -10.41 21.23 15.79
C PRO A 286 -11.21 19.92 15.80
N ARG A 287 -10.67 18.84 16.38
CA ARG A 287 -11.33 17.54 16.50
C ARG A 287 -11.17 17.01 17.92
N PRO A 288 -11.77 17.66 18.94
CA PRO A 288 -11.50 17.35 20.35
C PRO A 288 -11.96 15.94 20.76
N THR A 289 -13.00 15.41 20.13
CA THR A 289 -13.63 14.12 20.51
C THR A 289 -13.20 12.96 19.59
N ASN A 290 -13.37 11.73 20.09
CA ASN A 290 -12.96 10.52 19.36
C ASN A 290 -13.79 10.30 18.09
N ASP A 291 -15.10 10.55 18.14
CA ASP A 291 -16.03 10.46 17.01
C ASP A 291 -15.63 11.40 15.86
N MET A 292 -15.20 12.63 16.17
CA MET A 292 -14.74 13.58 15.16
C MET A 292 -13.46 13.10 14.46
N ARG A 293 -12.52 12.49 15.20
CA ARG A 293 -11.30 11.92 14.63
C ARG A 293 -11.58 10.65 13.83
N PHE A 294 -12.48 9.81 14.33
CA PHE A 294 -12.96 8.62 13.63
C PHE A 294 -13.64 8.99 12.30
N ARG A 295 -14.58 9.93 12.32
CA ARG A 295 -15.20 10.50 11.11
C ARG A 295 -14.14 11.01 10.15
N HIS A 296 -13.21 11.84 10.63
CA HIS A 296 -12.13 12.38 9.80
C HIS A 296 -11.31 11.28 9.13
N ARG A 297 -11.01 10.18 9.83
CA ARG A 297 -10.30 9.02 9.28
C ARG A 297 -11.04 8.38 8.10
N ILE A 298 -12.37 8.26 8.20
CA ILE A 298 -13.22 7.71 7.13
C ILE A 298 -13.30 8.68 5.95
N PHE A 299 -13.60 9.95 6.23
CA PHE A 299 -13.69 11.00 5.20
C PHE A 299 -12.38 11.18 4.45
N HIS A 300 -11.24 11.17 5.14
CA HIS A 300 -9.94 11.30 4.51
C HIS A 300 -9.70 10.22 3.45
N LYS A 301 -10.18 8.98 3.69
CA LYS A 301 -10.00 7.87 2.76
C LYS A 301 -11.02 7.83 1.64
N SER A 302 -12.28 8.10 1.98
CA SER A 302 -13.43 7.83 1.11
C SER A 302 -13.99 9.09 0.45
N LEU A 303 -13.54 10.27 0.85
CA LEU A 303 -13.98 11.55 0.29
C LEU A 303 -12.81 12.48 -0.07
N TYR A 304 -12.01 12.92 0.90
CA TYR A 304 -11.05 14.03 0.67
C TYR A 304 -9.93 13.67 -0.30
N VAL A 305 -9.29 12.51 -0.15
CA VAL A 305 -8.26 12.06 -1.10
C VAL A 305 -8.85 11.79 -2.49
N PRO A 306 -10.00 11.08 -2.63
CA PRO A 306 -10.69 10.96 -3.92
C PRO A 306 -10.97 12.29 -4.61
N GLU A 307 -11.48 13.30 -3.89
CA GLU A 307 -11.78 14.61 -4.48
C GLU A 307 -10.52 15.39 -4.87
N THR A 308 -9.45 15.28 -4.07
CA THR A 308 -8.22 16.04 -4.29
C THR A 308 -7.32 15.42 -5.35
N PHE A 309 -7.22 14.09 -5.37
CA PHE A 309 -6.23 13.36 -6.16
C PHE A 309 -6.85 12.40 -7.19
N GLY A 310 -8.18 12.27 -7.24
CA GLY A 310 -8.86 11.39 -8.19
C GLY A 310 -8.65 9.89 -7.92
N VAL A 311 -8.11 9.51 -6.76
CA VAL A 311 -7.82 8.12 -6.39
C VAL A 311 -8.50 7.73 -5.08
N SER A 312 -9.02 6.50 -5.00
CA SER A 312 -9.55 5.96 -3.75
C SER A 312 -8.43 5.69 -2.74
N ALA A 313 -8.48 6.31 -1.56
CA ALA A 313 -7.51 6.06 -0.50
C ALA A 313 -7.83 4.84 0.39
N CYS A 314 -8.79 4.00 -0.04
CA CYS A 314 -9.03 2.67 0.50
C CYS A 314 -8.89 1.61 -0.59
N VAL A 315 -8.01 0.63 -0.38
CA VAL A 315 -7.74 -0.47 -1.32
C VAL A 315 -8.39 -1.80 -0.92
N GLY A 316 -9.32 -1.77 0.05
CA GLY A 316 -10.07 -2.96 0.47
C GLY A 316 -9.23 -4.15 0.99
N CYS A 317 -7.98 -3.91 1.44
CA CYS A 317 -7.09 -4.98 1.92
C CYS A 317 -7.53 -5.64 3.24
N GLY A 318 -8.50 -5.07 3.96
CA GLY A 318 -9.07 -5.66 5.18
C GLY A 318 -8.21 -5.58 6.44
N ARG A 319 -6.95 -5.09 6.38
CA ARG A 319 -6.03 -5.02 7.54
C ARG A 319 -6.60 -4.23 8.72
N CYS A 320 -7.31 -3.13 8.44
CA CYS A 320 -7.91 -2.31 9.50
C CYS A 320 -9.03 -3.04 10.25
N VAL A 321 -9.73 -3.97 9.59
CA VAL A 321 -10.79 -4.78 10.20
C VAL A 321 -10.16 -5.93 10.97
N SER A 322 -9.21 -6.66 10.37
CA SER A 322 -8.58 -7.83 11.01
C SER A 322 -7.74 -7.50 12.25
N LEU A 323 -7.26 -6.26 12.35
CA LEU A 323 -6.39 -5.82 13.46
C LEU A 323 -7.14 -4.98 14.50
N CYS A 324 -8.44 -4.69 14.30
CA CYS A 324 -9.16 -3.83 15.23
C CYS A 324 -9.43 -4.58 16.54
N PRO A 325 -8.88 -4.14 17.69
CA PRO A 325 -9.17 -4.79 18.98
C PRO A 325 -10.61 -4.55 19.44
N ALA A 326 -11.31 -3.59 18.84
CA ALA A 326 -12.70 -3.25 19.12
C ALA A 326 -13.68 -3.84 18.09
N ASN A 327 -13.21 -4.70 17.19
CA ASN A 327 -14.01 -5.33 16.13
C ASN A 327 -14.77 -4.34 15.22
N ILE A 328 -14.22 -3.15 15.00
CA ILE A 328 -14.81 -2.18 14.07
C ILE A 328 -14.57 -2.65 12.63
N ASP A 329 -15.67 -2.83 11.91
CA ASP A 329 -15.65 -3.10 10.48
C ASP A 329 -15.91 -1.82 9.68
N VAL A 330 -14.91 -1.40 8.90
CA VAL A 330 -15.04 -0.22 8.03
C VAL A 330 -16.14 -0.39 6.97
N ARG A 331 -16.48 -1.63 6.59
CA ARG A 331 -17.56 -1.89 5.63
C ARG A 331 -18.91 -1.53 6.23
N GLU A 332 -19.17 -1.96 7.47
CA GLU A 332 -20.39 -1.60 8.22
C GLU A 332 -20.49 -0.08 8.41
N VAL A 333 -19.36 0.58 8.70
CA VAL A 333 -19.31 2.04 8.84
C VAL A 333 -19.66 2.74 7.53
N LEU A 334 -19.15 2.25 6.39
CA LEU A 334 -19.42 2.85 5.08
C LEU A 334 -20.85 2.57 4.58
N SER A 335 -21.46 1.49 5.04
CA SER A 335 -22.84 1.10 4.71
C SER A 335 -23.88 1.64 5.70
N ALA A 336 -23.49 2.44 6.71
CA ALA A 336 -24.41 2.92 7.74
C ALA A 336 -25.47 3.91 7.22
N TRP A 337 -25.26 4.48 6.03
CA TRP A 337 -26.16 5.43 5.36
C TRP A 337 -26.64 4.90 4.00
N GLU A 338 -26.76 3.58 3.89
CA GLU A 338 -27.29 2.92 2.69
C GLU A 338 -28.81 2.99 2.54
#